data_AF-A0A1Z8YYB3-F1
#
_entry.id   AF-A0A1Z8YYB3-F1
#
_cell.length_a   1.000
_cell.length_b   1.000
_cell.length_c   1.000
_cell.angle_alpha   90.00
_cell.angle_beta   90.00
_cell.angle_gamma   90.00
#
_symmetry.space_group_name_H-M   'P 1'
#
loop_
_entity.id
_entity.type
_entity.pdbx_description
1 polymer ?
#
loop_
_entity_poly.entity_id
_entity_poly.type
_entity_poly.pdbx_seq_one_letter_code
_entity_poly.pdbx_strand_id
1 'polypeptide(L)'
;MVSRSFENFRLNLPEKDEYKTSKQYKKLSPKVKEAVDEIFKEMEVKPSNFLNTFEKTITNVAKKFKVPEKKLMDYFESEVLTV
;
A
#
# COMPACT_ATOMS: atom_id res chain seq x y z
N MET A 1 -15.01 8.48 3.99
CA MET A 1 -15.39 8.56 2.57
C MET A 1 -14.23 7.93 1.82
N VAL A 2 -14.41 6.75 1.23
CA VAL A 2 -13.34 6.12 0.43
C VAL A 2 -13.25 6.93 -0.86
N SER A 3 -12.11 7.56 -1.10
CA SER A 3 -11.88 8.34 -2.32
C SER A 3 -11.99 7.41 -3.55
N ARG A 4 -12.65 7.84 -4.62
CA ARG A 4 -12.80 7.06 -5.88
C ARG A 4 -11.50 6.41 -6.38
N SER A 5 -10.36 7.07 -6.14
CA SER A 5 -9.02 6.53 -6.44
C SER A 5 -8.74 5.19 -5.74
N PHE A 6 -9.15 5.03 -4.48
CA PHE A 6 -8.92 3.80 -3.70
C PHE A 6 -9.79 2.62 -4.15
N GLU A 7 -11.02 2.88 -4.60
CA GLU A 7 -11.86 1.84 -5.22
C GLU A 7 -11.30 1.41 -6.58
N ASN A 8 -10.80 2.35 -7.39
CA ASN A 8 -10.13 2.01 -8.65
C ASN A 8 -8.83 1.22 -8.42
N PHE A 9 -8.06 1.53 -7.37
CA PHE A 9 -6.89 0.72 -6.99
C PHE A 9 -7.27 -0.71 -6.61
N ARG A 10 -8.44 -0.91 -5.97
CA ARG A 10 -8.94 -2.25 -5.67
C ARG A 10 -9.31 -3.03 -6.93
N LEU A 11 -9.86 -2.36 -7.94
CA LEU A 11 -10.21 -2.98 -9.23
C LEU A 11 -8.97 -3.28 -10.07
N ASN A 12 -7.96 -2.41 -9.99
CA ASN A 12 -6.69 -2.52 -10.70
C ASN A 12 -5.56 -2.78 -9.70
N LEU A 13 -5.72 -3.79 -8.84
CA LEU A 13 -4.60 -4.18 -8.00
C LEU A 13 -3.47 -4.66 -8.91
N PRO A 14 -2.25 -4.13 -8.76
CA PRO A 14 -1.12 -4.59 -9.55
C PRO A 14 -0.99 -6.10 -9.37
N GLU A 15 -0.59 -6.79 -10.44
CA GLU A 15 -0.29 -8.21 -10.35
C GLU A 15 0.74 -8.45 -9.23
N LYS A 16 0.78 -9.68 -8.74
CA LYS A 16 1.67 -10.05 -7.64
C LYS A 16 3.10 -9.57 -7.92
N ASP A 17 3.66 -8.83 -6.96
CA ASP A 17 4.99 -8.21 -7.03
C ASP A 17 5.19 -7.11 -8.11
N GLU A 18 4.19 -6.78 -8.93
CA GLU A 18 4.31 -5.75 -9.98
C GLU A 18 4.62 -4.36 -9.38
N TYR A 19 4.06 -4.05 -8.21
CA TYR A 19 4.38 -2.84 -7.44
C TYR A 19 5.88 -2.70 -7.12
N LYS A 20 6.64 -3.80 -7.05
CA LYS A 20 8.10 -3.76 -6.78
C LYS A 20 8.89 -3.23 -7.98
N THR A 21 8.30 -3.30 -9.17
CA THR A 21 8.92 -2.77 -10.39
C THR A 21 8.76 -1.25 -10.52
N SER A 22 7.84 -0.66 -9.75
CA SER A 22 7.47 0.75 -9.83
C SER A 22 8.64 1.68 -9.47
N LYS A 23 8.64 2.87 -10.09
CA LYS A 23 9.65 3.90 -9.77
C LYS A 23 9.50 4.41 -8.33
N GLN A 24 8.28 4.43 -7.78
CA GLN A 24 8.06 4.89 -6.42
C GLN A 24 8.61 3.88 -5.41
N TYR A 25 8.34 2.58 -5.63
CA TYR A 25 8.85 1.52 -4.77
C TYR A 25 10.37 1.52 -4.73
N LYS A 26 11.02 1.60 -5.89
CA LYS A 26 12.48 1.60 -5.98
C LYS A 26 13.14 2.74 -5.20
N LYS A 27 12.50 3.92 -5.11
CA LYS A 27 12.98 5.09 -4.35
C LYS A 27 12.83 4.97 -2.83
N LEU A 28 12.03 4.02 -2.35
CA LEU A 28 11.82 3.83 -0.91
C LEU A 28 13.09 3.30 -0.23
N SER A 29 13.29 3.72 1.02
CA SER A 29 14.31 3.14 1.89
C SER A 29 13.97 1.66 2.19
N PRO A 30 14.97 0.78 2.44
CA PRO A 30 14.75 -0.66 2.63
C PRO A 30 13.62 -0.98 3.63
N LYS A 31 13.64 -0.30 4.77
CA LYS A 31 12.64 -0.46 5.84
C LYS A 31 11.21 -0.05 5.45
N VAL A 32 11.06 0.90 4.53
CA VAL A 32 9.75 1.31 4.00
C VAL A 32 9.28 0.33 2.92
N LYS A 33 10.21 -0.24 2.15
CA LYS A 33 9.90 -1.33 1.21
C LYS A 33 9.32 -2.54 1.94
N GLU A 34 9.96 -2.97 3.03
CA GLU A 34 9.46 -4.09 3.86
C GLU A 34 8.05 -3.80 4.43
N ALA A 35 7.79 -2.56 4.85
CA ALA A 35 6.47 -2.15 5.29
C ALA A 35 5.43 -2.20 4.16
N VAL A 36 5.77 -1.69 2.97
CA VAL A 36 4.91 -1.74 1.79
C VAL A 36 4.61 -3.19 1.37
N ASP A 37 5.63 -4.05 1.35
CA ASP A 37 5.49 -5.47 1.02
C ASP A 37 4.50 -6.17 1.97
N GLU A 38 4.57 -5.89 3.27
CA GLU A 38 3.64 -6.46 4.26
C GLU A 38 2.20 -5.99 4.01
N ILE A 39 2.01 -4.73 3.62
CA ILE A 39 0.67 -4.20 3.30
C ILE A 39 0.10 -4.90 2.07
N PHE A 40 0.87 -5.03 1.00
CA PHE A 40 0.44 -5.77 -0.19
C PHE A 40 0.14 -7.24 0.13
N LYS A 41 0.92 -7.87 1.01
CA LYS A 41 0.64 -9.23 1.46
C LYS A 41 -0.70 -9.34 2.20
N GLU A 42 -1.00 -8.42 3.10
CA GLU A 42 -2.31 -8.38 3.79
C GLU A 42 -3.47 -8.14 2.81
N MET A 43 -3.22 -7.38 1.73
CA MET A 43 -4.17 -7.17 0.63
C MET A 43 -4.47 -8.44 -0.14
N GLU A 44 -3.43 -9.21 -0.49
CA GLU A 44 -3.55 -10.49 -1.20
C GLU A 44 -4.37 -11.50 -0.38
N VAL A 45 -4.18 -11.53 0.94
CA VAL A 45 -4.85 -12.52 1.81
C VAL A 45 -6.34 -12.21 1.98
N LYS A 46 -6.76 -10.93 2.02
CA LYS A 46 -8.18 -10.54 2.25
C LYS A 46 -8.60 -9.31 1.42
N PRO A 47 -8.68 -9.42 0.07
CA PRO A 47 -9.03 -8.28 -0.79
C PRO A 47 -10.47 -7.76 -0.55
N SER A 48 -11.37 -8.63 -0.08
CA SER A 48 -12.78 -8.28 0.18
C SER A 48 -12.95 -7.30 1.34
N ASN A 49 -12.11 -7.39 2.38
CA ASN A 49 -12.24 -6.59 3.59
C ASN A 49 -11.20 -5.47 3.68
N PHE A 50 -10.29 -5.42 2.72
CA PHE A 50 -9.15 -4.53 2.71
C PHE A 50 -9.53 -3.05 2.82
N LEU A 51 -10.52 -2.56 2.06
CA LEU A 51 -10.91 -1.15 2.10
C LEU A 51 -11.34 -0.70 3.51
N ASN A 52 -12.02 -1.58 4.24
CA ASN A 52 -12.50 -1.29 5.59
C ASN A 52 -11.37 -1.31 6.62
N THR A 53 -10.28 -2.03 6.32
CA THR A 53 -9.15 -2.20 7.24
C THR A 53 -7.89 -1.49 6.79
N PHE A 54 -7.90 -0.80 5.64
CA PHE A 54 -6.68 -0.31 5.01
C PHE A 54 -5.92 0.66 5.91
N GLU A 55 -6.60 1.69 6.42
CA GLU A 55 -6.00 2.65 7.35
C GLU A 55 -5.45 1.94 8.58
N LYS A 56 -6.18 0.96 9.11
CA LYS A 56 -5.74 0.16 10.25
C LYS A 56 -4.49 -0.68 9.92
N THR A 57 -4.42 -1.26 8.73
CA THR A 57 -3.25 -2.00 8.25
C THR A 57 -2.05 -1.07 8.12
N ILE A 58 -2.23 0.12 7.53
CA ILE A 58 -1.18 1.15 7.42
C ILE A 58 -0.65 1.51 8.81
N THR A 59 -1.53 1.85 9.77
CA THR A 59 -1.16 2.18 11.15
C THR A 59 -0.41 1.02 11.83
N ASN A 60 -0.90 -0.21 11.68
CA ASN A 60 -0.28 -1.38 12.30
C ASN A 60 1.12 -1.66 11.75
N VAL A 61 1.25 -1.62 10.43
CA VAL A 61 2.52 -1.83 9.72
C VAL A 61 3.49 -0.69 10.02
N ALA A 62 3.04 0.56 9.98
CA ALA A 62 3.86 1.72 10.34
C ALA A 62 4.47 1.59 11.73
N LYS A 63 3.67 1.15 12.71
CA LYS A 63 4.14 0.87 14.08
C LYS A 63 5.13 -0.30 14.12
N LYS A 64 4.80 -1.43 13.46
CA LYS A 64 5.64 -2.64 13.40
C LYS A 64 7.02 -2.33 12.82
N PHE A 65 7.05 -1.62 11.70
CA PHE A 65 8.28 -1.26 11.00
C PHE A 65 8.84 0.08 11.48
N LYS A 66 8.26 0.77 12.48
CA LYS A 66 8.73 2.09 12.95
C LYS A 66 8.99 3.07 11.80
N VAL A 67 8.03 3.18 10.87
CA VAL A 67 8.06 4.12 9.74
C VAL A 67 6.87 5.09 9.86
N PRO A 68 6.96 6.32 9.32
CA PRO A 68 5.85 7.26 9.38
C PRO A 68 4.65 6.75 8.56
N GLU A 69 3.45 6.74 9.16
CA GLU A 69 2.20 6.35 8.49
C GLU A 69 1.97 7.16 7.22
N LYS A 70 2.18 8.48 7.31
CA LYS A 70 2.08 9.40 6.17
C LYS A 70 2.93 8.95 4.98
N LYS A 71 4.14 8.43 5.22
CA LYS A 71 5.04 8.00 4.15
C LYS A 71 4.50 6.77 3.40
N LEU A 72 3.78 5.89 4.11
CA LEU A 72 3.11 4.74 3.49
C LEU A 72 1.90 5.23 2.70
N MET A 73 1.06 6.10 3.28
CA MET A 73 -0.08 6.68 2.56
C MET A 73 0.34 7.42 1.29
N ASP A 74 1.35 8.30 1.38
CA ASP A 74 1.88 9.04 0.23
C ASP A 74 2.35 8.10 -0.90
N TYR A 75 2.95 6.96 -0.53
CA TYR A 75 3.36 5.93 -1.50
C TYR A 75 2.15 5.31 -2.21
N PHE A 76 1.14 4.86 -1.46
CA PHE A 76 -0.04 4.23 -2.05
C PHE A 76 -0.83 5.23 -2.88
N GLU A 77 -1.02 6.47 -2.42
CA GLU A 77 -1.64 7.53 -3.23
C GLU A 77 -0.87 7.77 -4.54
N SER A 78 0.46 7.80 -4.49
CA SER A 78 1.30 7.98 -5.69
C SER A 78 1.20 6.80 -6.66
N GLU A 79 1.13 5.56 -6.16
CA GLU A 79 0.93 4.37 -6.99
C GLU A 79 -0.44 4.40 -7.67
N VAL A 80 -1.51 4.72 -6.91
CA VAL A 80 -2.87 4.83 -7.45
C VAL A 80 -2.98 5.90 -8.54
N LEU A 81 -2.28 7.03 -8.39
CA LEU A 81 -2.28 8.12 -9.36
C LEU A 81 -1.40 7.86 -10.60
N THR A 82 -0.55 6.82 -10.56
CA THR A 82 0.36 6.47 -11.66
C THR A 82 -0.22 5.36 -12.55
N VAL A 83 -1.24 4.64 -12.06
CA VAL A 83 -2.00 3.58 -12.77
C VAL A 83 -3.15 4.15 -13.59
#